data_AF-A0A973P1S5-F1
#
_entry.id   AF-A0A973P1S5-F1
#
_cell.length_a   1.000
_cell.length_b   1.000
_cell.length_c   1.000
_cell.angle_alpha   90.00
_cell.angle_beta   90.00
_cell.angle_gamma   90.00
#
_symmetry.space_group_name_H-M   'P 1'
#
loop_
_entity.id
_entity.type
_entity.pdbx_description
1 polymer ?
#
loop_
_entity_poly.entity_id
_entity_poly.type
_entity_poly.pdbx_seq_one_letter_code
_entity_poly.pdbx_strand_id
1 'polypeptide(L)'
;MHTALAAAAALIVAVVLATLGTAPAQALTVGGTPTPVTGNATHFDGLGAPYGGCGVPQANLDSQDFIALNVFNTPGNYNQFTRPVPPSQAGILGMFDNGLNCGRWVKVSIGDYCTGVNDGAQNQPFCRNGSWVSDKYNGATLNMLVADSCADTNAWCRDDPYHIDLRTDSINRFQQNGAPVGDLLDHWNNRHVTWQFIDAPNYTGDINIGFIQGAQVYWPAISVSHLANGIHGVQYLSASGNWVSATMDSDMGQAYIIAPTATAGSSYQIRVTDASDNLINGGRIYSFSLPSSCGGSCSAAYTQVPYTTSPGTGPTTPTSTPSTTPSTTPSTTPTTTTSTSPSTTPSTTPSTPSGASCTVTSTVTGSWSSGYQLALTVTDNGTVPLSKWSVHFGFQTTQTIANSWNAATSQSGQSVTANSVSYNSSLAPGASTSWGMVVNGANQPLTNLTCTGTP
;
A
#
# COMPACT_ATOMS: atom_id res chain seq x y z
N MET A 1 70.61 -39.07 36.65
CA MET A 1 71.58 -39.09 35.54
C MET A 1 70.81 -39.03 34.24
N HIS A 2 71.19 -38.10 33.37
CA HIS A 2 70.84 -37.85 31.95
C HIS A 2 70.09 -39.00 31.23
N THR A 3 69.06 -38.73 30.44
CA THR A 3 69.20 -38.06 29.12
C THR A 3 67.90 -37.44 28.61
N ALA A 4 68.05 -36.30 27.92
CA ALA A 4 67.02 -35.61 27.15
C ALA A 4 66.84 -36.23 25.76
N LEU A 5 65.62 -36.23 25.24
CA LEU A 5 65.36 -36.22 23.79
C LEU A 5 64.30 -35.17 23.47
N ALA A 6 64.63 -34.35 22.47
CA ALA A 6 63.95 -33.14 22.07
C ALA A 6 62.61 -33.40 21.35
N ALA A 7 61.62 -32.56 21.66
CA ALA A 7 60.38 -32.44 20.91
C ALA A 7 60.55 -31.40 19.79
N ALA A 8 60.33 -31.81 18.54
CA ALA A 8 60.20 -30.90 17.41
C ALA A 8 58.70 -30.64 17.18
N ALA A 9 58.29 -29.38 17.35
CA ALA A 9 56.94 -28.91 17.10
C ALA A 9 56.71 -28.71 15.60
N ALA A 10 55.69 -29.39 15.05
CA ALA A 10 55.11 -29.07 13.75
C ALA A 10 53.79 -28.32 13.98
N LEU A 11 53.81 -27.02 13.68
CA LEU A 11 52.64 -26.14 13.78
C LEU A 11 51.75 -26.37 12.54
N ILE A 12 50.66 -27.12 12.69
CA ILE A 12 49.60 -27.17 11.67
C ILE A 12 48.67 -25.98 11.93
N VAL A 13 48.80 -24.92 11.13
CA VAL A 13 47.83 -23.83 11.09
C VAL A 13 46.64 -24.30 10.25
N ALA A 14 45.59 -24.78 10.92
CA ALA A 14 44.29 -24.98 10.28
C ALA A 14 43.64 -23.60 10.07
N VAL A 15 43.69 -23.10 8.84
CA VAL A 15 42.90 -21.93 8.44
C VAL A 15 41.44 -22.36 8.37
N VAL A 16 40.69 -22.11 9.45
CA VAL A 16 39.23 -22.17 9.42
C VAL A 16 38.77 -20.95 8.64
N LEU A 17 38.44 -21.12 7.35
CA LEU A 17 37.61 -20.14 6.64
C LEU A 17 36.24 -20.14 7.32
N ALA A 18 36.04 -19.23 8.26
CA ALA A 18 34.71 -18.87 8.72
C ALA A 18 34.01 -18.17 7.55
N THR A 19 33.25 -18.91 6.74
CA THR A 19 32.23 -18.31 5.89
C THR A 19 31.22 -17.66 6.82
N LEU A 20 31.38 -16.36 7.06
CA LEU A 20 30.35 -15.50 7.61
C LEU A 20 29.18 -15.55 6.62
N GLY A 21 28.30 -16.53 6.78
CA GLY A 21 26.97 -16.47 6.22
C GLY A 21 26.32 -15.25 6.83
N THR A 22 26.21 -14.17 6.06
CA THR A 22 25.39 -13.02 6.43
C THR A 22 23.98 -13.54 6.59
N ALA A 23 23.52 -13.69 7.83
CA ALA A 23 22.10 -13.78 8.10
C ALA A 23 21.44 -12.58 7.40
N PRO A 24 20.32 -12.78 6.68
CA PRO A 24 19.59 -11.64 6.11
C PRO A 24 19.31 -10.66 7.26
N ALA A 25 19.55 -9.37 7.00
CA ALA A 25 19.20 -8.31 7.92
C ALA A 25 17.76 -8.56 8.39
N GLN A 26 17.59 -8.77 9.70
CA GLN A 26 16.26 -8.87 10.28
C GLN A 26 15.54 -7.56 9.99
N ALA A 27 14.28 -7.65 9.57
CA ALA A 27 13.39 -6.50 9.44
C ALA A 27 13.44 -5.67 10.75
N LEU A 28 13.19 -4.37 10.66
CA LEU A 28 12.95 -3.54 11.83
C LEU A 28 11.82 -4.20 12.62
N THR A 29 12.18 -4.90 13.68
CA THR A 29 11.21 -5.50 14.56
C THR A 29 10.48 -4.34 15.20
N VAL A 30 9.21 -4.16 14.86
CA VAL A 30 8.33 -3.19 15.51
C VAL A 30 8.28 -3.41 17.04
N GLY A 31 8.76 -4.57 17.52
CA GLY A 31 9.03 -4.86 18.93
C GLY A 31 10.21 -4.12 19.59
N GLY A 32 10.96 -3.28 18.85
CA GLY A 32 12.08 -2.49 19.38
C GLY A 32 11.83 -0.99 19.49
N THR A 33 10.68 -0.50 19.02
CA THR A 33 10.37 0.94 19.06
C THR A 33 10.06 1.36 20.50
N PRO A 34 10.70 2.42 21.05
CA PRO A 34 10.33 2.98 22.35
C PRO A 34 8.84 3.30 22.37
N THR A 35 8.10 2.88 23.40
CA THR A 35 6.67 3.18 23.48
C THR A 35 6.36 3.95 24.77
N PRO A 36 5.75 5.14 24.68
CA PRO A 36 5.40 5.84 23.44
C PRO A 36 6.62 6.51 22.75
N VAL A 37 6.51 6.77 21.45
CA VAL A 37 7.46 7.61 20.69
C VAL A 37 6.97 9.05 20.65
N THR A 38 7.90 9.99 20.45
CA THR A 38 7.59 11.39 20.17
C THR A 38 8.15 11.75 18.80
N GLY A 39 7.29 12.31 17.96
CA GLY A 39 7.62 12.83 16.63
C GLY A 39 6.84 14.11 16.35
N ASN A 40 6.96 14.59 15.13
CA ASN A 40 6.22 15.71 14.58
C ASN A 40 4.98 15.20 13.84
N ALA A 41 4.01 16.08 13.69
CA ALA A 41 2.79 15.80 12.97
C ALA A 41 2.41 16.93 12.02
N THR A 42 2.03 16.52 10.81
CA THR A 42 1.29 17.31 9.83
C THR A 42 -0.10 16.69 9.64
N HIS A 43 -0.84 17.14 8.64
CA HIS A 43 -2.17 16.61 8.36
C HIS A 43 -2.48 16.58 6.87
N PHE A 44 -3.46 15.77 6.50
CA PHE A 44 -3.87 15.54 5.12
C PHE A 44 -5.38 15.30 5.01
N ASP A 45 -5.95 15.60 3.84
CA ASP A 45 -7.40 15.66 3.66
C ASP A 45 -8.10 14.30 3.59
N GLY A 46 -7.40 13.23 3.24
CA GLY A 46 -7.99 11.90 3.09
C GLY A 46 -7.14 10.96 2.24
N LEU A 47 -7.58 9.72 2.12
CA LEU A 47 -6.87 8.73 1.31
C LEU A 47 -6.90 9.09 -0.17
N GLY A 48 -5.84 8.69 -0.89
CA GLY A 48 -5.87 8.64 -2.35
C GLY A 48 -7.04 7.79 -2.87
N ALA A 49 -7.63 8.18 -4.00
CA ALA A 49 -8.68 7.39 -4.64
C ALA A 49 -8.07 6.44 -5.70
N PRO A 50 -8.41 5.14 -5.70
CA PRO A 50 -9.38 4.47 -4.83
C PRO A 50 -8.82 3.98 -3.48
N TYR A 51 -7.50 3.95 -3.28
CA TYR A 51 -6.84 3.48 -2.06
C TYR A 51 -5.79 4.47 -1.56
N GLY A 52 -5.65 4.54 -0.24
CA GLY A 52 -4.41 5.00 0.38
C GLY A 52 -3.36 3.89 0.37
N GLY A 53 -2.22 4.16 1.00
CA GLY A 53 -1.07 3.28 1.11
C GLY A 53 -1.39 1.90 1.70
N CYS A 54 -2.49 1.71 2.44
CA CYS A 54 -2.84 0.40 2.99
C CYS A 54 -3.72 -0.48 2.10
N GLY A 55 -4.24 0.00 0.96
CA GLY A 55 -5.03 -0.86 0.06
C GLY A 55 -6.47 -1.15 0.50
N VAL A 56 -7.04 -0.31 1.36
CA VAL A 56 -8.46 -0.32 1.74
C VAL A 56 -9.06 1.03 1.35
N PRO A 57 -10.19 1.09 0.62
CA PRO A 57 -10.83 2.38 0.35
C PRO A 57 -11.28 3.04 1.64
N GLN A 58 -11.26 4.37 1.66
CA GLN A 58 -11.60 5.14 2.85
C GLN A 58 -12.99 4.79 3.42
N ALA A 59 -13.97 4.54 2.54
CA ALA A 59 -15.33 4.16 2.93
C ALA A 59 -15.43 2.78 3.63
N ASN A 60 -14.37 1.98 3.55
CA ASN A 60 -14.29 0.62 4.09
C ASN A 60 -13.30 0.50 5.26
N LEU A 61 -12.74 1.61 5.74
CA LEU A 61 -11.89 1.64 6.93
C LEU A 61 -12.72 1.40 8.19
N ASP A 62 -12.11 0.76 9.19
CA ASP A 62 -12.72 0.56 10.53
C ASP A 62 -12.93 1.89 11.28
N SER A 63 -12.24 2.95 10.86
CA SER A 63 -12.32 4.28 11.44
C SER A 63 -12.14 5.37 10.39
N GLN A 64 -12.82 6.51 10.58
CA GLN A 64 -12.53 7.75 9.85
C GLN A 64 -11.54 8.66 10.60
N ASP A 65 -11.09 8.24 11.78
CA ASP A 65 -9.92 8.76 12.47
C ASP A 65 -8.72 7.90 12.08
N PHE A 66 -7.88 8.42 11.18
CA PHE A 66 -6.75 7.66 10.65
C PHE A 66 -5.53 8.53 10.36
N ILE A 67 -4.38 7.86 10.25
CA ILE A 67 -3.08 8.47 10.00
C ILE A 67 -2.35 7.84 8.81
N ALA A 68 -1.37 8.58 8.29
CA ALA A 68 -0.31 8.06 7.43
C ALA A 68 0.99 7.91 8.22
N LEU A 69 1.72 6.81 8.01
CA LEU A 69 3.07 6.61 8.56
C LEU A 69 4.14 6.93 7.52
N ASN A 70 5.28 7.45 7.95
CA ASN A 70 6.42 7.68 7.06
C ASN A 70 6.91 6.39 6.39
N VAL A 71 7.10 6.43 5.07
CA VAL A 71 7.67 5.30 4.29
C VAL A 71 9.16 5.17 4.50
N PHE A 72 9.85 6.30 4.65
CA PHE A 72 11.29 6.37 4.70
C PHE A 72 11.78 6.98 6.02
N ASN A 73 12.95 6.53 6.47
CA ASN A 73 13.75 7.18 7.50
C ASN A 73 15.10 7.54 6.86
N THR A 74 15.16 8.71 6.24
CA THR A 74 16.30 9.15 5.43
C THR A 74 16.69 10.59 5.75
N PRO A 75 17.06 10.89 7.01
CA PRO A 75 17.35 12.24 7.44
C PRO A 75 18.46 12.88 6.59
N GLY A 76 18.15 14.04 6.00
CA GLY A 76 19.06 14.77 5.12
C GLY A 76 19.28 14.14 3.74
N ASN A 77 18.56 13.07 3.40
CA ASN A 77 18.64 12.40 2.10
C ASN A 77 17.25 12.33 1.45
N TYR A 78 17.05 13.18 0.44
CA TYR A 78 15.76 13.35 -0.25
C TYR A 78 15.76 12.72 -1.64
N ASN A 79 16.66 11.77 -1.89
CA ASN A 79 16.67 11.00 -3.12
C ASN A 79 15.36 10.18 -3.26
N GLN A 80 15.02 9.88 -4.51
CA GLN A 80 13.92 8.96 -4.82
C GLN A 80 14.37 7.53 -4.51
N PHE A 81 13.52 6.78 -3.82
CA PHE A 81 13.74 5.39 -3.48
C PHE A 81 12.60 4.54 -4.03
N THR A 82 12.92 3.31 -4.42
CA THR A 82 11.92 2.35 -4.89
C THR A 82 11.01 1.93 -3.75
N ARG A 83 9.74 1.72 -4.08
CA ARG A 83 8.73 1.08 -3.22
C ARG A 83 8.25 -0.21 -3.89
N PRO A 84 8.09 -1.32 -3.16
CA PRO A 84 8.52 -1.53 -1.78
C PRO A 84 10.04 -1.38 -1.61
N VAL A 85 10.49 -0.97 -0.42
CA VAL A 85 11.93 -0.88 -0.11
C VAL A 85 12.53 -2.28 -0.14
N PRO A 86 13.57 -2.53 -0.95
CA PRO A 86 14.14 -3.87 -1.05
C PRO A 86 14.89 -4.25 0.24
N PRO A 87 15.03 -5.55 0.56
CA PRO A 87 15.74 -6.01 1.76
C PRO A 87 17.18 -5.50 1.86
N SER A 88 17.85 -5.25 0.74
CA SER A 88 19.20 -4.69 0.68
C SER A 88 19.28 -3.23 1.17
N GLN A 89 18.14 -2.54 1.28
CA GLN A 89 18.02 -1.17 1.76
C GLN A 89 17.17 -1.07 3.04
N ALA A 90 17.02 -2.14 3.81
CA ALA A 90 16.18 -2.14 5.02
C ALA A 90 16.51 -1.01 6.02
N GLY A 91 17.72 -0.46 6.00
CA GLY A 91 18.13 0.67 6.85
C GLY A 91 17.42 2.01 6.57
N ILE A 92 16.68 2.15 5.45
CA ILE A 92 15.92 3.36 5.14
C ILE A 92 14.42 3.23 5.43
N LEU A 93 13.96 2.10 5.95
CA LEU A 93 12.55 1.87 6.24
C LEU A 93 12.05 2.83 7.35
N GLY A 94 10.95 3.52 7.06
CA GLY A 94 10.16 4.27 8.04
C GLY A 94 9.10 3.41 8.71
N MET A 95 8.24 4.02 9.51
CA MET A 95 7.24 3.29 10.30
C MET A 95 6.12 2.65 9.48
N PHE A 96 5.93 3.03 8.22
CA PHE A 96 5.04 2.31 7.32
C PHE A 96 5.49 0.86 7.09
N ASP A 97 6.80 0.61 7.16
CA ASP A 97 7.43 -0.72 7.08
C ASP A 97 6.94 -1.58 5.90
N ASN A 98 6.99 -1.02 4.69
CA ASN A 98 6.46 -1.65 3.47
C ASN A 98 5.01 -2.17 3.62
N GLY A 99 4.19 -1.48 4.41
CA GLY A 99 2.78 -1.82 4.64
C GLY A 99 2.55 -2.77 5.82
N LEU A 100 3.58 -3.26 6.51
CA LEU A 100 3.41 -4.19 7.63
C LEU A 100 2.73 -3.56 8.85
N ASN A 101 2.72 -2.22 8.97
CA ASN A 101 1.96 -1.55 10.04
C ASN A 101 0.53 -1.15 9.64
N CYS A 102 0.05 -1.53 8.46
CA CYS A 102 -1.30 -1.23 8.03
C CYS A 102 -2.38 -1.95 8.85
N GLY A 103 -3.51 -1.26 9.06
CA GLY A 103 -4.63 -1.77 9.83
C GLY A 103 -4.37 -1.86 11.34
N ARG A 104 -3.18 -1.45 11.81
CA ARG A 104 -2.90 -1.29 13.24
C ARG A 104 -3.52 -0.01 13.75
N TRP A 105 -3.78 0.04 15.05
CA TRP A 105 -4.27 1.23 15.72
C TRP A 105 -3.15 1.91 16.48
N VAL A 106 -3.22 3.24 16.56
CA VAL A 106 -2.34 4.05 17.40
C VAL A 106 -3.17 4.90 18.36
N LYS A 107 -2.63 5.12 19.56
CA LYS A 107 -3.10 6.19 20.44
C LYS A 107 -2.19 7.39 20.26
N VAL A 108 -2.73 8.50 19.77
CA VAL A 108 -2.01 9.76 19.57
C VAL A 108 -2.34 10.72 20.71
N SER A 109 -1.34 11.45 21.21
CA SER A 109 -1.45 12.52 22.19
C SER A 109 -0.86 13.81 21.62
N ILE A 110 -1.61 14.90 21.69
CA ILE A 110 -1.20 16.23 21.23
C ILE A 110 -0.10 16.80 22.14
N GLY A 111 0.93 17.39 21.54
CA GLY A 111 2.00 18.10 22.22
C GLY A 111 2.16 19.55 21.73
N ASP A 112 3.33 20.10 22.00
CA ASP A 112 3.69 21.50 21.73
C ASP A 112 3.65 21.83 20.25
N TYR A 113 3.16 23.03 19.91
CA TYR A 113 3.13 23.50 18.52
C TYR A 113 4.33 24.38 18.19
N CYS A 114 4.69 24.42 16.91
CA CYS A 114 5.75 25.30 16.43
C CYS A 114 5.22 26.71 16.19
N THR A 115 5.87 27.73 16.77
CA THR A 115 5.55 29.15 16.50
C THR A 115 6.28 29.73 15.29
N GLY A 116 7.23 28.99 14.73
CA GLY A 116 8.06 29.41 13.59
C GLY A 116 7.55 28.90 12.26
N VAL A 117 8.46 28.81 11.28
CA VAL A 117 8.17 28.20 9.98
C VAL A 117 8.36 26.68 10.08
N ASN A 118 7.43 25.93 9.50
CA ASN A 118 7.36 24.46 9.60
C ASN A 118 6.90 23.82 8.29
N ASP A 119 7.43 24.32 7.18
CA ASP A 119 7.03 24.02 5.80
C ASP A 119 7.72 22.80 5.16
N GLY A 120 8.53 22.06 5.94
CA GLY A 120 9.16 20.83 5.46
C GLY A 120 10.34 21.08 4.53
N ALA A 121 10.93 22.28 4.56
CA ALA A 121 12.13 22.60 3.81
C ALA A 121 13.26 21.61 4.11
N GLN A 122 13.87 21.08 3.04
CA GLN A 122 14.98 20.12 3.14
C GLN A 122 16.17 20.70 3.91
N ASN A 123 16.80 19.86 4.73
CA ASN A 123 17.94 20.18 5.59
C ASN A 123 17.67 21.35 6.56
N GLN A 124 16.41 21.59 6.92
CA GLN A 124 16.03 22.58 7.93
C GLN A 124 15.40 21.88 9.14
N PRO A 125 15.55 22.43 10.35
CA PRO A 125 14.81 21.93 11.49
C PRO A 125 13.31 22.09 11.25
N PHE A 126 12.52 21.15 11.78
CA PHE A 126 11.07 21.15 11.61
C PHE A 126 10.42 22.47 12.07
N CYS A 127 10.89 23.05 13.18
CA CYS A 127 10.49 24.37 13.63
C CYS A 127 11.64 25.36 13.51
N ARG A 128 11.67 26.14 12.42
CA ARG A 128 12.73 27.14 12.17
C ARG A 128 12.28 28.55 12.52
N ASN A 129 13.18 29.33 13.11
CA ASN A 129 12.93 30.71 13.53
C ASN A 129 11.74 30.87 14.50
N GLY A 130 11.52 29.86 15.35
CA GLY A 130 10.44 29.84 16.33
C GLY A 130 10.81 29.04 17.57
N SER A 131 9.79 28.61 18.31
CA SER A 131 9.93 27.79 19.51
C SER A 131 8.76 26.82 19.62
N TRP A 132 8.97 25.73 20.35
CA TRP A 132 7.91 24.83 20.76
C TRP A 132 7.18 25.41 21.96
N VAL A 133 5.86 25.54 21.85
CA VAL A 133 5.01 26.15 22.88
C VAL A 133 3.85 25.22 23.21
N SER A 134 3.61 25.01 24.49
CA SER A 134 2.44 24.28 24.99
C SER A 134 1.20 25.17 24.93
N ASP A 135 0.06 24.55 24.61
CA ASP A 135 -1.25 25.20 24.62
C ASP A 135 -2.30 24.36 25.39
N LYS A 136 -3.56 24.80 25.35
CA LYS A 136 -4.67 24.12 26.03
C LYS A 136 -4.92 22.70 25.53
N TYR A 137 -4.48 22.34 24.32
CA TYR A 137 -4.74 21.05 23.68
C TYR A 137 -3.70 19.98 24.05
N ASN A 138 -2.55 20.37 24.61
CA ASN A 138 -1.54 19.44 25.08
C ASN A 138 -2.16 18.35 25.98
N GLY A 139 -1.86 17.09 25.65
CA GLY A 139 -2.40 15.92 26.34
C GLY A 139 -3.78 15.46 25.87
N ALA A 140 -4.44 16.15 24.93
CA ALA A 140 -5.61 15.62 24.26
C ALA A 140 -5.24 14.37 23.47
N THR A 141 -6.10 13.35 23.45
CA THR A 141 -5.80 12.06 22.82
C THR A 141 -6.87 11.61 21.83
N LEU A 142 -6.46 10.83 20.83
CA LEU A 142 -7.35 10.16 19.89
C LEU A 142 -6.76 8.80 19.49
N ASN A 143 -7.61 7.78 19.40
CA ASN A 143 -7.23 6.50 18.81
C ASN A 143 -7.47 6.56 17.31
N MET A 144 -6.47 6.22 16.51
CA MET A 144 -6.50 6.39 15.06
C MET A 144 -6.00 5.13 14.35
N LEU A 145 -6.57 4.83 13.20
CA LEU A 145 -6.18 3.71 12.35
C LEU A 145 -4.98 4.08 11.45
N VAL A 146 -4.02 3.18 11.29
CA VAL A 146 -3.00 3.31 10.23
C VAL A 146 -3.62 2.89 8.91
N ALA A 147 -3.84 3.85 8.02
CA ALA A 147 -4.57 3.64 6.76
C ALA A 147 -3.78 4.11 5.52
N ASP A 148 -2.70 4.87 5.69
CA ASP A 148 -1.94 5.44 4.59
C ASP A 148 -0.43 5.48 4.89
N SER A 149 0.33 5.93 3.89
CA SER A 149 1.78 6.08 3.89
C SER A 149 2.16 7.49 3.46
N CYS A 150 3.07 8.15 4.18
CA CYS A 150 3.67 9.40 3.74
C CYS A 150 5.03 9.14 3.11
N ALA A 151 5.14 9.41 1.81
CA ALA A 151 6.36 9.22 1.01
C ALA A 151 6.89 10.53 0.42
N ASP A 152 6.47 11.66 0.98
CA ASP A 152 6.74 12.99 0.48
C ASP A 152 8.24 13.26 0.26
N THR A 153 8.54 14.18 -0.65
CA THR A 153 9.91 14.62 -0.95
C THR A 153 10.40 15.72 -0.01
N ASN A 154 9.50 16.25 0.82
CA ASN A 154 9.82 17.21 1.87
C ASN A 154 10.47 16.52 3.09
N ALA A 155 10.94 17.34 4.03
CA ALA A 155 11.62 16.87 5.24
C ALA A 155 10.69 16.23 6.26
N TRP A 156 9.38 16.54 6.26
CA TRP A 156 8.45 16.13 7.30
C TRP A 156 8.49 14.61 7.53
N CYS A 157 8.19 13.86 6.48
CA CYS A 157 8.10 12.40 6.55
C CYS A 157 9.42 11.67 6.32
N ARG A 158 10.56 12.39 6.23
CA ARG A 158 11.87 11.78 5.93
C ARG A 158 12.90 11.96 7.03
N ASP A 159 12.90 13.12 7.67
CA ASP A 159 13.90 13.48 8.66
C ASP A 159 13.50 13.06 10.07
N ASP A 160 12.19 12.87 10.29
CA ASP A 160 11.65 12.39 11.56
C ASP A 160 11.16 10.94 11.42
N PRO A 161 11.82 9.97 12.09
CA PRO A 161 11.45 8.56 12.01
C PRO A 161 10.07 8.26 12.61
N TYR A 162 9.50 9.17 13.41
CA TYR A 162 8.21 9.00 14.08
C TYR A 162 7.15 10.00 13.60
N HIS A 163 7.37 10.61 12.44
CA HIS A 163 6.42 11.50 11.81
C HIS A 163 5.11 10.79 11.46
N ILE A 164 3.99 11.45 11.75
CA ILE A 164 2.66 10.98 11.33
C ILE A 164 1.86 12.11 10.68
N ASP A 165 1.14 11.79 9.60
CA ASP A 165 0.12 12.70 9.06
C ASP A 165 -1.25 12.31 9.60
N LEU A 166 -1.94 13.26 10.23
CA LEU A 166 -3.28 13.02 10.74
C LEU A 166 -4.31 13.40 9.69
N ARG A 167 -5.39 12.62 9.58
CA ARG A 167 -6.54 13.03 8.78
C ARG A 167 -7.10 14.36 9.32
N THR A 168 -7.15 15.40 8.48
CA THR A 168 -7.61 16.77 8.82
C THR A 168 -8.93 16.76 9.62
N ASP A 169 -9.92 16.01 9.15
CA ASP A 169 -11.25 15.93 9.80
C ASP A 169 -11.22 15.35 11.22
N SER A 170 -10.14 14.64 11.59
CA SER A 170 -9.96 14.03 12.91
C SER A 170 -9.45 15.00 13.96
N ILE A 171 -8.82 16.10 13.55
CA ILE A 171 -8.07 16.98 14.44
C ILE A 171 -8.97 17.57 15.54
N ASN A 172 -10.17 18.03 15.20
CA ASN A 172 -11.11 18.58 16.18
C ASN A 172 -11.75 17.52 17.09
N ARG A 173 -11.58 16.23 16.79
CA ARG A 173 -12.13 15.10 17.57
C ARG A 173 -11.21 14.60 18.68
N PHE A 174 -9.97 15.11 18.76
CA PHE A 174 -9.10 14.83 19.90
C PHE A 174 -9.81 15.15 21.21
N GLN A 175 -9.65 14.27 22.20
CA GLN A 175 -10.41 14.34 23.43
C GLN A 175 -9.52 14.73 24.61
N GLN A 176 -10.01 15.64 25.43
CA GLN A 176 -9.40 16.03 26.69
C GLN A 176 -10.48 16.06 27.76
N ASN A 177 -10.22 15.45 28.92
CA ASN A 177 -11.20 15.34 30.01
C ASN A 177 -12.56 14.74 29.56
N GLY A 178 -12.54 13.82 28.58
CA GLY A 178 -13.74 13.13 28.08
C GLY A 178 -14.59 13.90 27.07
N ALA A 179 -14.13 15.07 26.58
CA ALA A 179 -14.83 15.85 25.57
C ALA A 179 -13.91 16.20 24.39
N PRO A 180 -14.43 16.29 23.14
CA PRO A 180 -13.67 16.81 22.01
C PRO A 180 -13.17 18.23 22.26
N VAL A 181 -11.94 18.53 21.82
CA VAL A 181 -11.35 19.87 21.91
C VAL A 181 -12.03 20.88 20.97
N GLY A 182 -12.55 20.41 19.82
CA GLY A 182 -13.48 21.17 18.97
C GLY A 182 -12.85 22.21 18.03
N ASP A 183 -11.84 22.96 18.46
CA ASP A 183 -11.22 24.07 17.71
C ASP A 183 -9.72 23.87 17.42
N LEU A 184 -9.15 22.68 17.68
CA LEU A 184 -7.71 22.42 17.50
C LEU A 184 -7.21 22.68 16.07
N LEU A 185 -8.01 22.43 15.03
CA LEU A 185 -7.60 22.65 13.63
C LEU A 185 -7.27 24.12 13.35
N ASP A 186 -8.06 25.05 13.89
CA ASP A 186 -7.84 26.49 13.75
C ASP A 186 -6.56 26.97 14.45
N HIS A 187 -6.01 26.11 15.32
CA HIS A 187 -4.82 26.34 16.11
C HIS A 187 -3.73 25.29 15.84
N TRP A 188 -3.83 24.52 14.75
CA TRP A 188 -3.06 23.30 14.56
C TRP A 188 -1.57 23.57 14.67
N ASN A 189 -1.02 24.40 13.76
CA ASN A 189 0.42 24.69 13.58
C ASN A 189 1.29 23.44 13.80
N ASN A 190 1.82 22.83 12.74
CA ASN A 190 2.54 21.54 12.82
C ASN A 190 3.33 21.36 14.11
N ARG A 191 2.99 20.28 14.82
CA ARG A 191 3.23 20.14 16.26
C ARG A 191 3.89 18.82 16.61
N HIS A 192 4.47 18.76 17.80
CA HIS A 192 4.85 17.51 18.40
C HIS A 192 3.61 16.68 18.72
N VAL A 193 3.76 15.37 18.58
CA VAL A 193 2.81 14.37 19.05
C VAL A 193 3.57 13.24 19.72
N THR A 194 2.92 12.62 20.69
CA THR A 194 3.39 11.36 21.28
C THR A 194 2.41 10.26 20.89
N TRP A 195 2.90 9.12 20.41
CA TRP A 195 2.03 8.03 19.97
C TRP A 195 2.62 6.65 20.24
N GLN A 196 1.74 5.65 20.24
CA GLN A 196 2.11 4.24 20.38
C GLN A 196 1.07 3.36 19.69
N PHE A 197 1.48 2.20 19.21
CA PHE A 197 0.54 1.17 18.76
C PHE A 197 -0.32 0.69 19.93
N ILE A 198 -1.59 0.41 19.64
CA ILE A 198 -2.57 -0.18 20.55
C ILE A 198 -3.36 -1.24 19.79
N ASP A 199 -4.06 -2.12 20.51
CA ASP A 199 -5.07 -2.97 19.92
C ASP A 199 -6.27 -2.13 19.44
N ALA A 200 -7.01 -2.66 18.48
CA ALA A 200 -8.22 -2.05 17.95
C ALA A 200 -9.25 -1.80 19.09
N PRO A 201 -9.68 -0.54 19.31
CA PRO A 201 -10.62 -0.23 20.38
C PRO A 201 -11.99 -0.84 20.04
N ASN A 202 -12.57 -1.55 21.01
CA ASN A 202 -13.88 -2.19 20.86
C ASN A 202 -13.97 -3.19 19.69
N TYR A 203 -12.88 -3.91 19.39
CA TYR A 203 -12.88 -4.95 18.36
C TYR A 203 -13.96 -6.02 18.61
N THR A 204 -14.85 -6.21 17.65
CA THR A 204 -15.90 -7.24 17.66
C THR A 204 -16.16 -7.72 16.25
N GLY A 205 -16.50 -8.99 16.06
CA GLY A 205 -16.79 -9.54 14.74
C GLY A 205 -15.66 -10.43 14.24
N ASP A 206 -15.45 -10.44 12.93
CA ASP A 206 -14.40 -11.22 12.26
C ASP A 206 -13.93 -10.40 11.04
N ILE A 207 -12.83 -10.81 10.42
CA ILE A 207 -12.18 -10.06 9.35
C ILE A 207 -13.13 -9.72 8.20
N ASN A 208 -12.82 -8.64 7.50
CA ASN A 208 -13.45 -8.31 6.21
C ASN A 208 -12.54 -8.76 5.07
N ILE A 209 -13.14 -9.35 4.04
CA ILE A 209 -12.45 -9.74 2.80
C ILE A 209 -13.21 -9.11 1.64
N GLY A 210 -12.48 -8.45 0.73
CA GLY A 210 -13.07 -7.94 -0.50
C GLY A 210 -12.06 -7.95 -1.64
N PHE A 211 -12.56 -8.16 -2.85
CA PHE A 211 -11.74 -8.02 -4.05
C PHE A 211 -11.53 -6.54 -4.37
N ILE A 212 -10.30 -6.15 -4.66
CA ILE A 212 -9.97 -4.77 -5.05
C ILE A 212 -10.32 -4.53 -6.53
N GLN A 213 -10.33 -3.28 -6.94
CA GLN A 213 -10.61 -2.87 -8.31
C GLN A 213 -9.62 -3.51 -9.27
N GLY A 214 -10.11 -4.02 -10.40
CA GLY A 214 -9.33 -4.75 -11.38
C GLY A 214 -9.19 -6.24 -11.07
N ALA A 215 -9.51 -6.70 -9.85
CA ALA A 215 -9.33 -8.08 -9.45
C ALA A 215 -10.15 -9.05 -10.31
N GLN A 216 -9.53 -10.18 -10.62
CA GLN A 216 -10.05 -11.18 -11.56
C GLN A 216 -9.35 -12.53 -11.40
N VAL A 217 -9.80 -13.55 -12.12
CA VAL A 217 -9.31 -14.94 -11.93
C VAL A 217 -7.79 -15.08 -12.05
N TYR A 218 -7.15 -14.34 -12.95
CA TYR A 218 -5.70 -14.39 -13.20
C TYR A 218 -4.92 -13.28 -12.48
N TRP A 219 -5.61 -12.39 -11.78
CA TRP A 219 -5.01 -11.44 -10.83
C TRP A 219 -6.00 -11.25 -9.66
N PRO A 220 -6.13 -12.26 -8.78
CA PRO A 220 -7.11 -12.24 -7.71
C PRO A 220 -6.52 -11.46 -6.54
N ALA A 221 -6.53 -10.13 -6.66
CA ALA A 221 -6.11 -9.25 -5.59
C ALA A 221 -7.27 -9.03 -4.61
N ILE A 222 -7.01 -9.27 -3.34
CA ILE A 222 -7.98 -9.09 -2.24
C ILE A 222 -7.43 -8.07 -1.26
N SER A 223 -8.32 -7.42 -0.51
CA SER A 223 -7.99 -6.61 0.65
C SER A 223 -8.61 -7.23 1.90
N VAL A 224 -7.78 -7.38 2.94
CA VAL A 224 -8.13 -8.02 4.23
C VAL A 224 -8.00 -7.00 5.36
N SER A 225 -9.10 -6.70 6.03
CA SER A 225 -9.17 -5.68 7.10
C SER A 225 -9.96 -6.18 8.31
N HIS A 226 -10.16 -5.31 9.30
CA HIS A 226 -10.90 -5.64 10.51
C HIS A 226 -10.22 -6.70 11.38
N LEU A 227 -8.97 -6.43 11.77
CA LEU A 227 -8.17 -7.26 12.68
C LEU A 227 -7.98 -6.56 14.02
N ALA A 228 -7.79 -7.34 15.08
CA ALA A 228 -7.53 -6.82 16.43
C ALA A 228 -6.21 -6.03 16.53
N ASN A 229 -5.18 -6.43 15.77
CA ASN A 229 -3.86 -5.80 15.81
C ASN A 229 -3.18 -5.86 14.42
N GLY A 230 -3.79 -5.21 13.42
CA GLY A 230 -3.28 -5.14 12.04
C GLY A 230 -2.99 -6.47 11.37
N ILE A 231 -2.40 -6.42 10.18
CA ILE A 231 -2.11 -7.58 9.34
C ILE A 231 -0.64 -7.57 8.90
N HIS A 232 0.04 -8.71 9.03
CA HIS A 232 1.38 -8.90 8.45
C HIS A 232 1.37 -9.82 7.22
N GLY A 233 0.37 -10.69 7.09
CA GLY A 233 0.39 -11.65 6.00
C GLY A 233 -0.90 -12.40 5.75
N VAL A 234 -1.00 -12.87 4.52
CA VAL A 234 -2.02 -13.80 4.07
C VAL A 234 -1.31 -15.03 3.49
N GLN A 235 -1.83 -16.21 3.78
CA GLN A 235 -1.45 -17.43 3.09
C GLN A 235 -2.67 -17.97 2.36
N TYR A 236 -2.51 -18.40 1.10
CA TYR A 236 -3.58 -19.03 0.32
C TYR A 236 -3.29 -20.51 0.10
N LEU A 237 -4.33 -21.32 -0.05
CA LEU A 237 -4.21 -22.71 -0.43
C LEU A 237 -4.12 -22.82 -1.97
N SER A 238 -2.99 -23.30 -2.47
CA SER A 238 -2.76 -23.48 -3.90
C SER A 238 -3.56 -24.65 -4.48
N ALA A 239 -3.69 -24.70 -5.80
CA ALA A 239 -4.28 -25.82 -6.52
C ALA A 239 -3.56 -27.18 -6.29
N SER A 240 -2.32 -27.16 -5.78
CA SER A 240 -1.58 -28.38 -5.39
C SER A 240 -1.79 -28.77 -3.92
N GLY A 241 -2.66 -28.06 -3.19
CA GLY A 241 -2.97 -28.33 -1.78
C GLY A 241 -1.92 -27.81 -0.79
N ASN A 242 -1.06 -26.88 -1.21
CA ASN A 242 -0.02 -26.30 -0.35
C ASN A 242 -0.40 -24.90 0.11
N TRP A 243 -0.08 -24.56 1.37
CA TRP A 243 -0.18 -23.19 1.85
C TRP A 243 0.99 -22.36 1.33
N VAL A 244 0.69 -21.28 0.63
CA VAL A 244 1.67 -20.37 0.02
C VAL A 244 1.45 -18.97 0.57
N SER A 245 2.53 -18.29 0.95
CA SER A 245 2.46 -16.87 1.33
C SER A 245 2.03 -16.04 0.13
N ALA A 246 0.97 -15.27 0.32
CA ALA A 246 0.49 -14.32 -0.67
C ALA A 246 1.49 -13.15 -0.78
N THR A 247 1.67 -12.66 -1.99
CA THR A 247 2.47 -11.45 -2.23
C THR A 247 1.58 -10.24 -1.98
N MET A 248 2.08 -9.26 -1.23
CA MET A 248 1.41 -7.97 -1.10
C MET A 248 1.35 -7.26 -2.47
N ASP A 249 0.26 -6.55 -2.74
CA ASP A 249 0.18 -5.74 -3.96
C ASP A 249 1.01 -4.46 -3.80
N SER A 250 2.23 -4.46 -4.36
CA SER A 250 3.28 -3.49 -4.01
C SER A 250 3.56 -3.54 -2.50
N ASP A 251 3.35 -2.42 -1.81
CA ASP A 251 3.44 -2.23 -0.37
C ASP A 251 2.08 -1.80 0.20
N MET A 252 0.98 -2.14 -0.48
CA MET A 252 -0.37 -1.98 0.04
C MET A 252 -0.63 -3.00 1.14
N GLY A 253 -0.34 -2.62 2.38
CA GLY A 253 -0.28 -3.50 3.55
C GLY A 253 -1.43 -4.49 3.77
N GLN A 254 -2.64 -4.14 3.32
CA GLN A 254 -3.82 -4.98 3.48
C GLN A 254 -4.25 -5.66 2.19
N ALA A 255 -3.57 -5.40 1.06
CA ALA A 255 -3.89 -5.95 -0.24
C ALA A 255 -2.91 -7.06 -0.64
N TYR A 256 -3.45 -8.22 -1.03
CA TYR A 256 -2.68 -9.43 -1.31
C TYR A 256 -3.14 -10.11 -2.59
N ILE A 257 -2.17 -10.58 -3.36
CA ILE A 257 -2.36 -11.38 -4.56
C ILE A 257 -2.35 -12.86 -4.15
N ILE A 258 -3.47 -13.55 -4.35
CA ILE A 258 -3.64 -14.96 -4.00
C ILE A 258 -3.69 -15.86 -5.25
N ALA A 259 -3.90 -17.16 -5.07
CA ALA A 259 -4.23 -18.06 -6.17
C ALA A 259 -5.41 -18.98 -5.78
N PRO A 260 -6.18 -19.48 -6.76
CA PRO A 260 -7.32 -20.33 -6.49
C PRO A 260 -6.92 -21.73 -6.02
N THR A 261 -7.84 -22.40 -5.34
CA THR A 261 -7.70 -23.78 -4.87
C THR A 261 -7.79 -24.83 -5.99
N ALA A 262 -8.05 -24.40 -7.22
CA ALA A 262 -8.07 -25.23 -8.42
C ALA A 262 -7.51 -24.45 -9.61
N THR A 263 -6.87 -25.14 -10.55
CA THR A 263 -6.32 -24.52 -11.77
C THR A 263 -7.40 -23.75 -12.53
N ALA A 264 -7.15 -22.48 -12.81
CA ALA A 264 -8.12 -21.55 -13.44
C ALA A 264 -9.47 -21.45 -12.70
N GLY A 265 -9.49 -21.75 -11.40
CA GLY A 265 -10.68 -21.64 -10.55
C GLY A 265 -10.93 -20.22 -10.03
N SER A 266 -12.11 -20.02 -9.46
CA SER A 266 -12.55 -18.76 -8.83
C SER A 266 -12.83 -18.92 -7.34
N SER A 267 -12.43 -20.04 -6.75
CA SER A 267 -12.58 -20.34 -5.31
C SER A 267 -11.24 -20.24 -4.61
N TYR A 268 -11.26 -19.64 -3.43
CA TYR A 268 -10.07 -19.29 -2.68
C TYR A 268 -10.22 -19.73 -1.23
N GLN A 269 -9.11 -20.11 -0.64
CA GLN A 269 -9.00 -20.36 0.79
C GLN A 269 -7.78 -19.64 1.32
N ILE A 270 -7.97 -18.87 2.40
CA ILE A 270 -6.89 -18.14 3.06
C ILE A 270 -6.82 -18.43 4.55
N ARG A 271 -5.65 -18.19 5.13
CA ARG A 271 -5.43 -17.97 6.56
C ARG A 271 -4.57 -16.72 6.73
N VAL A 272 -4.72 -16.01 7.84
CA VAL A 272 -4.21 -14.65 8.02
C VAL A 272 -3.31 -14.59 9.25
N THR A 273 -2.22 -13.85 9.17
CA THR A 273 -1.32 -13.56 10.30
C THR A 273 -1.44 -12.10 10.74
N ASP A 274 -1.57 -11.90 12.05
CA ASP A 274 -1.62 -10.56 12.67
C ASP A 274 -0.24 -9.89 12.74
N ALA A 275 -0.19 -8.67 13.28
CA ALA A 275 1.06 -7.92 13.43
C ALA A 275 2.07 -8.50 14.45
N SER A 276 1.74 -9.63 15.07
CA SER A 276 2.66 -10.41 15.91
C SER A 276 3.09 -11.71 15.23
N ASP A 277 2.87 -11.82 13.92
CA ASP A 277 3.14 -13.00 13.08
C ASP A 277 2.41 -14.26 13.53
N ASN A 278 1.32 -14.11 14.30
CA ASN A 278 0.49 -15.23 14.75
C ASN A 278 -0.68 -15.43 13.79
N LEU A 279 -0.99 -16.69 13.49
CA LEU A 279 -2.21 -17.02 12.78
C LEU A 279 -3.43 -16.64 13.62
N ILE A 280 -4.30 -15.78 13.06
CA ILE A 280 -5.52 -15.36 13.74
C ILE A 280 -6.47 -16.55 13.94
N ASN A 281 -7.28 -16.49 15.00
CA ASN A 281 -8.34 -17.46 15.26
C ASN A 281 -7.86 -18.93 15.22
N GLY A 282 -6.63 -19.21 15.68
CA GLY A 282 -6.05 -20.55 15.68
C GLY A 282 -5.75 -21.11 14.29
N GLY A 283 -5.50 -20.25 13.30
CA GLY A 283 -5.29 -20.65 11.91
C GLY A 283 -6.57 -21.01 11.17
N ARG A 284 -7.70 -20.39 11.56
CA ARG A 284 -8.99 -20.51 10.88
C ARG A 284 -8.82 -20.30 9.37
N ILE A 285 -9.44 -21.18 8.60
CA ILE A 285 -9.44 -21.12 7.14
C ILE A 285 -10.69 -20.38 6.69
N TYR A 286 -10.51 -19.35 5.86
CA TYR A 286 -11.59 -18.55 5.27
C TYR A 286 -11.75 -18.95 3.81
N SER A 287 -12.93 -19.45 3.44
CA SER A 287 -13.25 -19.89 2.07
C SER A 287 -14.26 -18.95 1.41
N PHE A 288 -13.93 -18.44 0.23
CA PHE A 288 -14.74 -17.49 -0.53
C PHE A 288 -14.49 -17.65 -2.03
N SER A 289 -15.22 -16.88 -2.85
CA SER A 289 -15.10 -16.95 -4.31
C SER A 289 -15.12 -15.57 -4.94
N LEU A 290 -14.49 -15.42 -6.11
CA LEU A 290 -14.62 -14.23 -6.95
C LEU A 290 -16.10 -14.10 -7.35
N PRO A 291 -16.80 -13.02 -6.97
CA PRO A 291 -18.23 -12.92 -7.20
C PRO A 291 -18.52 -12.66 -8.68
N SER A 292 -19.63 -13.22 -9.16
CA SER A 292 -20.08 -13.04 -10.55
C SER A 292 -20.38 -11.58 -10.90
N SER A 293 -20.67 -10.74 -9.89
CA SER A 293 -20.83 -9.29 -10.04
C SER A 293 -19.58 -8.59 -10.60
N CYS A 294 -18.40 -9.20 -10.50
CA CYS A 294 -17.21 -8.67 -11.14
C CYS A 294 -17.22 -8.85 -12.67
N GLY A 295 -18.08 -9.69 -13.25
CA GLY A 295 -18.29 -9.74 -14.70
C GLY A 295 -17.01 -9.95 -15.55
N GLY A 296 -15.97 -10.56 -14.98
CA GLY A 296 -14.64 -10.71 -15.57
C GLY A 296 -13.54 -9.93 -14.85
N SER A 297 -13.82 -8.71 -14.37
CA SER A 297 -12.92 -7.88 -13.58
C SER A 297 -13.68 -6.91 -12.67
N CYS A 298 -13.37 -6.90 -11.37
CA CYS A 298 -14.12 -6.11 -10.38
C CYS A 298 -13.98 -4.61 -10.66
N SER A 299 -15.08 -3.92 -10.96
CA SER A 299 -15.07 -2.49 -11.30
C SER A 299 -15.09 -1.57 -10.07
N ALA A 300 -15.63 -2.03 -8.95
CA ALA A 300 -15.70 -1.29 -7.70
C ALA A 300 -14.35 -1.26 -6.99
N ALA A 301 -14.08 -0.17 -6.26
CA ALA A 301 -12.90 -0.04 -5.39
C ALA A 301 -12.81 -1.18 -4.35
N TYR A 302 -13.94 -1.67 -3.87
CA TYR A 302 -13.97 -2.80 -2.97
C TYR A 302 -15.24 -3.60 -3.20
N THR A 303 -15.08 -4.87 -3.57
CA THR A 303 -16.18 -5.82 -3.70
C THR A 303 -16.11 -6.77 -2.53
N GLN A 304 -16.76 -6.41 -1.42
CA GLN A 304 -16.82 -7.25 -0.22
C GLN A 304 -17.46 -8.60 -0.56
N VAL A 305 -16.87 -9.68 -0.03
CA VAL A 305 -17.36 -11.05 -0.26
C VAL A 305 -17.73 -11.74 1.05
N PRO A 306 -18.82 -12.52 1.06
CA PRO A 306 -19.07 -13.44 2.15
C PRO A 306 -18.04 -14.57 2.13
N TYR A 307 -17.79 -15.16 3.28
CA TYR A 307 -16.94 -16.34 3.42
C TYR A 307 -17.57 -17.37 4.37
N THR A 308 -17.08 -18.59 4.28
CA THR A 308 -17.31 -19.65 5.27
C THR A 308 -16.00 -19.98 5.96
N THR A 309 -16.07 -20.55 7.16
CA THR A 309 -14.89 -20.84 7.96
C THR A 309 -14.79 -22.31 8.32
N SER A 310 -13.56 -22.80 8.46
CA SER A 310 -13.26 -24.12 9.02
C SER A 310 -12.07 -24.05 9.99
N PRO A 311 -11.98 -24.95 10.98
CA PRO A 311 -10.86 -24.96 11.92
C PRO A 311 -9.52 -25.16 11.21
N GLY A 312 -8.49 -24.41 11.61
CA GLY A 312 -7.10 -24.80 11.36
C GLY A 312 -6.73 -26.03 12.20
N THR A 313 -5.69 -26.77 11.84
CA THR A 313 -5.20 -27.95 12.57
C THR A 313 -4.61 -27.65 13.98
N GLY A 314 -4.96 -26.52 14.60
CA GLY A 314 -4.55 -26.14 15.96
C GLY A 314 -5.63 -26.43 17.03
N PRO A 315 -5.26 -26.47 18.33
CA PRO A 315 -6.19 -26.78 19.41
C PRO A 315 -7.29 -25.72 19.53
N THR A 316 -8.54 -26.17 19.42
CA THR A 316 -9.74 -25.35 19.38
C THR A 316 -10.18 -24.93 20.79
N THR A 317 -10.41 -23.64 21.00
CA THR A 317 -11.37 -23.16 22.00
C THR A 317 -12.60 -22.66 21.24
N PRO A 318 -13.79 -23.25 21.42
CA PRO A 318 -14.97 -22.86 20.68
C PRO A 318 -15.59 -21.59 21.29
N THR A 319 -15.69 -20.52 20.51
CA THR A 319 -16.55 -19.37 20.83
C THR A 319 -17.77 -19.43 19.92
N SER A 320 -18.95 -19.57 20.53
CA SER A 320 -20.25 -19.67 19.86
C SER A 320 -20.71 -18.33 19.29
N THR A 321 -21.08 -18.33 18.01
CA THR A 321 -21.71 -17.23 17.26
C THR A 321 -23.20 -17.11 17.61
N PRO A 322 -23.78 -15.90 17.79
CA PRO A 322 -25.20 -15.69 17.61
C PRO A 322 -25.52 -15.42 16.13
N SER A 323 -26.52 -16.15 15.61
CA SER A 323 -27.15 -15.90 14.32
C SER A 323 -28.24 -14.84 14.48
N THR A 324 -28.22 -13.78 13.67
CA THR A 324 -29.34 -12.84 13.55
C THR A 324 -29.80 -12.75 12.10
N THR A 325 -31.04 -13.18 11.88
CA THR A 325 -31.79 -13.14 10.61
C THR A 325 -32.23 -11.72 10.28
N PRO A 326 -32.25 -11.29 8.99
CA PRO A 326 -32.80 -9.98 8.61
C PRO A 326 -34.33 -10.01 8.55
N SER A 327 -34.99 -9.01 9.13
CA SER A 327 -36.43 -8.76 8.95
C SER A 327 -36.63 -7.56 8.02
N THR A 328 -37.39 -7.78 6.95
CA THR A 328 -37.79 -6.78 5.95
C THR A 328 -39.13 -6.16 6.32
N THR A 329 -39.27 -4.84 6.18
CA THR A 329 -40.58 -4.18 5.90
C THR A 329 -40.35 -2.84 5.17
N PRO A 330 -41.12 -2.53 4.10
CA PRO A 330 -40.93 -1.34 3.27
C PRO A 330 -41.71 -0.12 3.81
N SER A 331 -41.23 1.09 3.52
CA SER A 331 -42.00 2.33 3.70
C SER A 331 -41.98 3.18 2.43
N THR A 332 -43.17 3.63 2.03
CA THR A 332 -43.54 4.28 0.77
C THR A 332 -43.66 5.81 0.89
N THR A 333 -43.06 6.55 -0.07
CA THR A 333 -43.63 7.71 -0.85
C THR A 333 -43.90 9.06 -0.10
N PRO A 334 -43.98 10.28 -0.72
CA PRO A 334 -43.79 10.75 -2.12
C PRO A 334 -42.84 11.96 -2.40
N THR A 335 -42.41 12.03 -3.67
CA THR A 335 -42.23 13.14 -4.64
C THR A 335 -42.25 14.63 -4.25
N THR A 336 -41.26 15.38 -4.78
CA THR A 336 -41.47 16.71 -5.44
C THR A 336 -40.44 16.97 -6.56
N THR A 337 -40.93 17.55 -7.65
CA THR A 337 -40.30 17.87 -8.94
C THR A 337 -39.87 19.34 -9.07
N THR A 338 -38.81 19.65 -9.84
CA THR A 338 -38.56 20.84 -10.72
C THR A 338 -37.14 20.73 -11.32
N SER A 339 -36.89 20.54 -12.63
CA SER A 339 -36.95 21.39 -13.85
C SER A 339 -35.77 22.36 -14.10
N THR A 340 -34.96 22.00 -15.14
CA THR A 340 -34.28 22.79 -16.21
C THR A 340 -33.12 23.77 -15.92
N SER A 341 -31.93 23.52 -16.51
CA SER A 341 -31.40 24.16 -17.76
C SER A 341 -29.88 23.88 -17.98
N PRO A 342 -29.38 23.69 -19.22
CA PRO A 342 -27.94 23.51 -19.51
C PRO A 342 -27.23 24.84 -19.85
N SER A 343 -25.93 24.93 -19.55
CA SER A 343 -25.04 25.99 -20.04
C SER A 343 -23.79 25.38 -20.69
N THR A 344 -23.61 25.68 -21.97
CA THR A 344 -22.43 25.35 -22.78
C THR A 344 -21.47 26.52 -22.82
N THR A 345 -20.17 26.28 -22.64
CA THR A 345 -19.12 27.26 -22.96
C THR A 345 -17.91 26.54 -23.57
N PRO A 346 -17.32 27.05 -24.68
CA PRO A 346 -16.23 26.39 -25.40
C PRO A 346 -14.89 26.62 -24.69
N SER A 347 -14.03 25.59 -24.65
CA SER A 347 -12.64 25.76 -24.22
C SER A 347 -11.69 25.42 -25.37
N THR A 348 -10.88 26.43 -25.70
CA THR A 348 -9.81 26.46 -26.70
C THR A 348 -8.66 25.51 -26.35
N THR A 349 -8.11 24.82 -27.36
CA THR A 349 -6.89 24.02 -27.29
C THR A 349 -5.64 24.90 -27.17
N PRO A 350 -4.81 24.79 -26.12
CA PRO A 350 -3.47 25.37 -26.11
C PRO A 350 -2.46 24.37 -26.68
N SER A 351 -1.71 24.80 -27.69
CA SER A 351 -0.49 24.17 -28.17
C SER A 351 0.59 24.20 -27.08
N THR A 352 1.16 23.03 -26.81
CA THR A 352 2.07 22.72 -25.70
C THR A 352 3.49 23.30 -25.86
N PRO A 353 4.17 23.76 -24.77
CA PRO A 353 5.62 24.03 -24.77
C PRO A 353 6.46 22.74 -24.86
N SER A 354 7.52 22.76 -25.68
CA SER A 354 8.33 21.60 -26.11
C SER A 354 9.38 21.12 -25.08
N GLY A 355 8.94 20.68 -23.89
CA GLY A 355 9.80 20.05 -22.87
C GLY A 355 9.44 18.60 -22.52
N ALA A 356 8.24 18.13 -22.89
CA ALA A 356 7.79 16.77 -22.59
C ALA A 356 8.43 15.75 -23.54
N SER A 357 8.98 14.69 -22.96
CA SER A 357 9.51 13.53 -23.68
C SER A 357 9.29 12.28 -22.84
N CYS A 358 9.02 11.15 -23.46
CA CYS A 358 9.05 9.88 -22.74
C CYS A 358 9.68 8.76 -23.57
N THR A 359 10.20 7.78 -22.85
CA THR A 359 10.71 6.52 -23.39
C THR A 359 9.92 5.36 -22.82
N VAL A 360 9.94 4.24 -23.53
CA VAL A 360 9.31 3.00 -23.06
C VAL A 360 10.23 1.81 -23.32
N THR A 361 10.34 0.94 -22.33
CA THR A 361 11.00 -0.37 -22.46
C THR A 361 9.99 -1.48 -22.28
N SER A 362 10.27 -2.68 -22.81
CA SER A 362 9.41 -3.86 -22.66
C SER A 362 10.23 -5.07 -22.24
N THR A 363 9.65 -5.93 -21.41
CA THR A 363 10.27 -7.16 -20.93
C THR A 363 9.23 -8.27 -20.86
N VAL A 364 9.58 -9.47 -21.32
CA VAL A 364 8.72 -10.65 -21.17
C VAL A 364 8.90 -11.21 -19.77
N THR A 365 7.83 -11.23 -18.98
CA THR A 365 7.87 -11.68 -17.58
C THR A 365 7.36 -13.11 -17.39
N GLY A 366 6.69 -13.66 -18.41
CA GLY A 366 6.27 -15.05 -18.46
C GLY A 366 5.86 -15.45 -19.87
N SER A 367 5.96 -16.74 -20.21
CA SER A 367 5.52 -17.26 -21.51
C SER A 367 4.98 -18.68 -21.38
N TRP A 368 4.02 -19.02 -22.25
CA TRP A 368 3.43 -20.34 -22.36
C TRP A 368 3.07 -20.64 -23.82
N SER A 369 2.61 -21.86 -24.10
CA SER A 369 2.44 -22.35 -25.48
C SER A 369 1.51 -21.51 -26.36
N SER A 370 0.54 -20.82 -25.76
CA SER A 370 -0.48 -20.03 -26.47
C SER A 370 -0.39 -18.52 -26.22
N GLY A 371 0.58 -18.04 -25.43
CA GLY A 371 0.67 -16.63 -25.09
C GLY A 371 1.87 -16.27 -24.21
N TYR A 372 1.98 -14.99 -23.89
CA TYR A 372 3.07 -14.46 -23.07
C TYR A 372 2.65 -13.19 -22.35
N GLN A 373 3.39 -12.87 -21.30
CA GLN A 373 3.19 -11.69 -20.48
C GLN A 373 4.29 -10.67 -20.73
N LEU A 374 3.90 -9.43 -20.98
CA LEU A 374 4.80 -8.28 -21.12
C LEU A 374 4.62 -7.33 -19.93
N ALA A 375 5.74 -6.86 -19.40
CA ALA A 375 5.81 -5.66 -18.57
C ALA A 375 6.45 -4.55 -19.41
N LEU A 376 5.84 -3.37 -19.43
CA LEU A 376 6.34 -2.18 -20.10
C LEU A 376 6.55 -1.08 -19.08
N THR A 377 7.71 -0.41 -19.16
CA THR A 377 8.05 0.69 -18.26
C THR A 377 8.15 1.96 -19.06
N VAL A 378 7.35 2.96 -18.70
CA VAL A 378 7.34 4.29 -19.26
C VAL A 378 8.15 5.19 -18.35
N THR A 379 9.07 5.98 -18.91
CA THR A 379 9.90 6.94 -18.19
C THR A 379 9.77 8.31 -18.82
N ASP A 380 9.49 9.34 -18.02
CA ASP A 380 9.65 10.74 -18.43
C ASP A 380 11.14 11.06 -18.52
N ASN A 381 11.64 11.29 -19.72
CA ASN A 381 13.02 11.71 -19.97
C ASN A 381 13.09 13.16 -20.50
N GLY A 382 12.00 13.90 -20.36
CA GLY A 382 11.91 15.33 -20.66
C GLY A 382 12.45 16.19 -19.53
N THR A 383 12.18 17.49 -19.63
CA THR A 383 12.58 18.51 -18.62
C THR A 383 11.40 19.14 -17.91
N VAL A 384 10.18 18.72 -18.24
CA VAL A 384 8.93 19.14 -17.58
C VAL A 384 8.12 17.89 -17.23
N PRO A 385 7.36 17.89 -16.11
CA PRO A 385 6.51 16.77 -15.75
C PRO A 385 5.53 16.44 -16.87
N LEU A 386 5.21 15.16 -17.03
CA LEU A 386 4.09 14.69 -17.82
C LEU A 386 2.83 14.69 -16.95
N SER A 387 1.72 15.17 -17.47
CA SER A 387 0.37 14.96 -16.94
C SER A 387 -0.26 13.67 -17.47
N LYS A 388 0.17 13.20 -18.66
CA LYS A 388 -0.25 11.95 -19.31
C LYS A 388 0.86 11.37 -20.18
N TRP A 389 0.82 10.06 -20.40
CA TRP A 389 1.65 9.36 -21.38
C TRP A 389 0.82 8.44 -22.27
N SER A 390 1.30 8.21 -23.49
CA SER A 390 0.72 7.27 -24.45
C SER A 390 1.85 6.47 -25.10
N VAL A 391 1.71 5.15 -25.11
CA VAL A 391 2.63 4.22 -25.75
C VAL A 391 1.99 3.65 -27.01
N HIS A 392 2.74 3.64 -28.10
CA HIS A 392 2.34 3.03 -29.36
C HIS A 392 3.35 1.96 -29.79
N PHE A 393 2.85 0.84 -30.31
CA PHE A 393 3.66 -0.21 -30.92
C PHE A 393 2.80 -1.09 -31.84
N GLY A 394 3.45 -1.94 -32.62
CA GLY A 394 2.82 -2.95 -33.46
C GLY A 394 3.26 -4.36 -33.11
N PHE A 395 2.31 -5.30 -33.09
CA PHE A 395 2.59 -6.73 -33.17
C PHE A 395 3.04 -7.11 -34.59
N GLN A 396 3.91 -8.12 -34.72
CA GLN A 396 4.45 -8.55 -36.03
C GLN A 396 3.56 -9.54 -36.79
N THR A 397 2.65 -10.20 -36.09
CA THR A 397 1.80 -11.26 -36.64
C THR A 397 0.37 -11.14 -36.11
N THR A 398 -0.31 -12.26 -35.87
CA THR A 398 -1.70 -12.32 -35.40
C THR A 398 -1.83 -12.22 -33.87
N GLN A 399 -0.84 -11.63 -33.18
CA GLN A 399 -0.93 -11.46 -31.73
C GLN A 399 -2.11 -10.55 -31.36
N THR A 400 -2.78 -10.88 -30.27
CA THR A 400 -3.88 -10.08 -29.72
C THR A 400 -3.68 -9.84 -28.24
N ILE A 401 -4.01 -8.64 -27.76
CA ILE A 401 -4.06 -8.35 -26.34
C ILE A 401 -5.19 -9.19 -25.75
N ALA A 402 -4.83 -10.14 -24.89
CA ALA A 402 -5.80 -10.92 -24.12
C ALA A 402 -6.29 -10.12 -22.91
N ASN A 403 -5.37 -9.41 -22.25
CA ASN A 403 -5.67 -8.46 -21.18
C ASN A 403 -4.53 -7.45 -20.99
N SER A 404 -4.82 -6.31 -20.36
CA SER A 404 -3.84 -5.35 -19.87
C SER A 404 -4.17 -4.90 -18.44
N TRP A 405 -3.18 -4.31 -17.75
CA TRP A 405 -3.35 -3.65 -16.46
C TRP A 405 -2.45 -2.43 -16.39
N ASN A 406 -2.79 -1.48 -15.51
CA ASN A 406 -2.13 -0.18 -15.35
C ASN A 406 -2.03 0.67 -16.64
N ALA A 407 -2.79 0.36 -17.68
CA ALA A 407 -2.90 1.13 -18.91
C ALA A 407 -4.26 0.88 -19.58
N ALA A 408 -4.84 1.89 -20.21
CA ALA A 408 -5.98 1.75 -21.08
C ALA A 408 -5.50 1.39 -22.49
N THR A 409 -5.62 0.12 -22.88
CA THR A 409 -5.14 -0.38 -24.18
C THR A 409 -6.23 -0.48 -25.22
N SER A 410 -5.94 -0.09 -26.46
CA SER A 410 -6.75 -0.37 -27.64
C SER A 410 -5.89 -1.02 -28.73
N GLN A 411 -6.46 -1.98 -29.45
CA GLN A 411 -5.81 -2.68 -30.56
C GLN A 411 -6.66 -2.58 -31.82
N SER A 412 -6.04 -2.22 -32.94
CA SER A 412 -6.64 -2.25 -34.28
C SER A 412 -5.70 -2.96 -35.23
N GLY A 413 -6.08 -4.17 -35.66
CA GLY A 413 -5.18 -5.07 -36.37
C GLY A 413 -3.91 -5.35 -35.56
N GLN A 414 -2.76 -5.01 -36.13
CA GLN A 414 -1.46 -5.17 -35.46
C GLN A 414 -1.09 -3.97 -34.56
N SER A 415 -1.76 -2.82 -34.71
CA SER A 415 -1.40 -1.59 -34.01
C SER A 415 -2.02 -1.55 -32.62
N VAL A 416 -1.22 -1.20 -31.61
CA VAL A 416 -1.63 -1.04 -30.22
C VAL A 416 -1.35 0.37 -29.74
N THR A 417 -2.31 0.91 -28.99
CA THR A 417 -2.17 2.14 -28.20
C THR A 417 -2.41 1.82 -26.74
N ALA A 418 -1.55 2.27 -25.84
CA ALA A 418 -1.72 2.14 -24.41
C ALA A 418 -1.61 3.52 -23.76
N ASN A 419 -2.68 3.98 -23.12
CA ASN A 419 -2.72 5.28 -22.46
C ASN A 419 -2.63 5.12 -20.95
N SER A 420 -2.01 6.11 -20.30
CA SER A 420 -2.00 6.20 -18.84
C SER A 420 -3.40 6.17 -18.23
N VAL A 421 -3.52 5.60 -17.04
CA VAL A 421 -4.72 5.65 -16.18
C VAL A 421 -4.50 6.68 -15.06
N SER A 422 -5.57 7.06 -14.35
CA SER A 422 -5.57 8.25 -13.48
C SER A 422 -4.48 8.26 -12.41
N TYR A 423 -4.15 7.12 -11.81
CA TYR A 423 -3.16 7.05 -10.73
C TYR A 423 -1.71 7.02 -11.23
N ASN A 424 -1.46 6.80 -12.53
CA ASN A 424 -0.12 6.69 -13.10
C ASN A 424 0.12 7.59 -14.30
N SER A 425 -0.75 8.57 -14.54
CA SER A 425 -0.63 9.49 -15.66
C SER A 425 0.42 10.57 -15.46
N SER A 426 0.61 11.01 -14.20
CA SER A 426 1.60 12.02 -13.88
C SER A 426 2.96 11.41 -13.60
N LEU A 427 3.99 11.90 -14.30
CA LEU A 427 5.37 11.52 -14.11
C LEU A 427 6.21 12.79 -14.03
N ALA A 428 7.00 12.96 -12.99
CA ALA A 428 8.02 14.01 -12.94
C ALA A 428 9.22 13.65 -13.86
N PRO A 429 10.05 14.62 -14.28
CA PRO A 429 11.26 14.32 -15.03
C PRO A 429 12.14 13.28 -14.33
N GLY A 430 12.46 12.20 -15.04
CA GLY A 430 13.22 11.04 -14.54
C GLY A 430 12.39 9.97 -13.83
N ALA A 431 11.10 10.19 -13.58
CA ALA A 431 10.22 9.21 -12.96
C ALA A 431 9.74 8.16 -13.98
N SER A 432 9.40 6.97 -13.45
CA SER A 432 8.89 5.86 -14.25
C SER A 432 7.61 5.26 -13.68
N THR A 433 6.79 4.68 -14.54
CA THR A 433 5.68 3.80 -14.18
C THR A 433 5.71 2.54 -15.03
N SER A 434 5.18 1.44 -14.49
CA SER A 434 5.07 0.17 -15.22
C SER A 434 3.62 -0.25 -15.43
N TRP A 435 3.36 -0.79 -16.60
CA TRP A 435 2.10 -1.42 -16.97
C TRP A 435 2.37 -2.76 -17.64
N GLY A 436 1.35 -3.58 -17.81
CA GLY A 436 1.55 -4.90 -18.41
C GLY A 436 0.37 -5.39 -19.20
N MET A 437 0.62 -6.46 -19.96
CA MET A 437 -0.38 -7.14 -20.75
C MET A 437 -0.08 -8.62 -20.91
N VAL A 438 -1.14 -9.41 -21.05
CA VAL A 438 -1.09 -10.76 -21.57
C VAL A 438 -1.43 -10.71 -23.05
N VAL A 439 -0.63 -11.39 -23.86
CA VAL A 439 -0.76 -11.45 -25.30
C VAL A 439 -1.02 -12.90 -25.72
N ASN A 440 -2.04 -13.12 -26.55
CA ASN A 440 -2.26 -14.38 -27.24
C ASN A 440 -1.35 -14.46 -28.47
N GLY A 441 -0.74 -15.63 -28.70
CA GLY A 441 0.13 -15.88 -29.85
C GLY A 441 1.61 -16.01 -29.47
N ALA A 442 2.44 -16.33 -30.45
CA ALA A 442 3.88 -16.50 -30.24
C ALA A 442 4.54 -15.16 -29.89
N ASN A 443 5.46 -15.17 -28.92
CA ASN A 443 6.26 -14.01 -28.59
C ASN A 443 7.15 -13.60 -29.78
N GLN A 444 6.97 -12.36 -30.25
CA GLN A 444 7.79 -11.74 -31.29
C GLN A 444 8.17 -10.31 -30.85
N PRO A 445 9.29 -9.75 -31.35
CA PRO A 445 9.68 -8.38 -31.05
C PRO A 445 8.58 -7.37 -31.43
N LEU A 446 8.33 -6.39 -30.55
CA LEU A 446 7.42 -5.28 -30.86
C LEU A 446 8.04 -4.38 -31.93
N THR A 447 7.20 -3.84 -32.82
CA THR A 447 7.61 -2.87 -33.85
C THR A 447 7.15 -1.46 -33.46
N ASN A 448 7.85 -0.43 -33.91
CA ASN A 448 7.47 0.98 -33.70
C ASN A 448 7.16 1.34 -32.23
N LEU A 449 7.87 0.71 -31.28
CA LEU A 449 7.69 0.96 -29.85
C LEU A 449 8.12 2.38 -29.50
N THR A 450 7.14 3.24 -29.25
CA THR A 450 7.28 4.68 -29.06
C THR A 450 6.43 5.15 -27.89
N CYS A 451 6.82 6.26 -27.27
CA CYS A 451 6.08 6.91 -26.21
C CYS A 451 5.92 8.40 -26.52
N THR A 452 4.74 8.95 -26.25
CA THR A 452 4.45 10.40 -26.30
C THR A 452 3.93 10.88 -24.95
N GLY A 453 4.50 11.99 -24.47
CA GLY A 453 4.13 12.62 -23.20
C GLY A 453 3.38 13.92 -23.43
N THR A 454 2.39 14.21 -22.57
CA THR A 454 1.73 15.52 -22.48
C THR A 454 2.14 16.17 -21.17
N PRO A 455 2.65 17.42 -21.15
CA PRO A 455 2.94 18.16 -19.92
C PRO A 455 1.74 18.39 -19.02
#